data_AF-A0A1G9VPD3-F1
#
_entry.id   AF-A0A1G9VPD3-F1
#
_cell.length_a   1.000
_cell.length_b   1.000
_cell.length_c   1.000
_cell.angle_alpha   90.00
_cell.angle_beta   90.00
_cell.angle_gamma   90.00
#
_symmetry.space_group_name_H-M   'P 1'
#
loop_
_entity.id
_entity.type
_entity.pdbx_description
1 polymer ?
#
loop_
_entity_poly.entity_id
_entity_poly.type
_entity_poly.pdbx_seq_one_letter_code
_entity_poly.pdbx_strand_id
1 'polypeptide(L)'
;MPLDNRTDPGFGRMTDLPPDLAEFRDVRSPSEMIALGRTISLASARHEDLLKFRRTWGGAIDDASLSAETDIKPIDRAAIYPKSHILHFSVLASLVLFEGLANAYFFSTGSDLGLLGGWLQAITVSFTNVIAAFFLVGFLGLRHMSNPHKRVHSGLAAVGVGIGVVTLLALNLSAAHFRDLLEFNAATLAVGAGDVTGLVLTPVTAALSDPFGIQTLEALLLLVLGTTFAVIAAFKGRTFDDAIPGYGGVTRRLETAAGDLEKALEAGWKDAKKLSQHELEQLVEAKELHDEICRDLAGPSNHR
;
A
#
# COMPACT_ATOMS: atom_id res chain seq x y z
N MET A 1 15.45 64.10 51.77
CA MET A 1 16.45 63.05 51.46
C MET A 1 16.18 61.85 52.37
N PRO A 2 16.41 60.61 51.94
CA PRO A 2 15.40 59.76 51.32
C PRO A 2 15.17 58.38 52.00
N LEU A 3 14.04 57.76 51.62
CA LEU A 3 13.74 56.34 51.30
C LEU A 3 14.71 55.18 51.67
N ASP A 4 14.11 54.15 52.28
CA ASP A 4 14.05 52.73 51.83
C ASP A 4 14.96 51.62 52.44
N ASN A 5 14.34 50.42 52.46
CA ASN A 5 14.78 49.03 52.70
C ASN A 5 14.87 48.53 54.15
N ARG A 6 14.31 47.38 54.55
CA ARG A 6 13.83 46.22 53.78
C ARG A 6 12.92 45.37 54.67
N THR A 7 11.75 45.00 54.15
CA THR A 7 10.94 43.88 54.65
C THR A 7 11.58 42.57 54.16
N ASP A 8 11.99 41.72 55.09
CA ASP A 8 12.15 40.28 54.82
C ASP A 8 10.81 39.60 55.11
N PRO A 9 10.05 39.15 54.09
CA PRO A 9 9.03 38.15 54.33
C PRO A 9 9.75 36.80 54.50
N GLY A 10 9.62 36.25 55.71
CA GLY A 10 10.12 34.92 56.02
C GLY A 10 9.68 33.93 54.95
N PHE A 11 10.65 33.29 54.32
CA PHE A 11 10.45 32.11 53.50
C PHE A 11 9.72 31.06 54.36
N GLY A 12 8.42 30.89 54.11
CA GLY A 12 7.66 29.76 54.62
C GLY A 12 8.38 28.49 54.18
N ARG A 13 8.68 27.60 55.14
CA ARG A 13 9.22 26.28 54.82
C ARG A 13 8.20 25.56 53.95
N MET A 14 8.65 24.72 53.03
CA MET A 14 7.83 23.81 52.21
C MET A 14 6.89 22.88 53.01
N THR A 15 6.92 22.94 54.34
CA THR A 15 6.08 22.18 55.26
C THR A 15 4.74 22.83 55.58
N ASP A 16 4.50 24.09 55.16
CA ASP A 16 3.31 24.86 55.55
C ASP A 16 2.25 24.92 54.44
N LEU A 17 2.14 23.85 53.64
CA LEU A 17 1.05 23.68 52.68
C LEU A 17 -0.24 23.29 53.44
N PRO A 18 -1.38 23.95 53.18
CA PRO A 18 -2.64 23.62 53.82
C PRO A 18 -3.01 22.14 53.59
N PRO A 19 -3.63 21.46 54.58
CA PRO A 19 -3.91 20.02 54.54
C PRO A 19 -4.83 19.59 53.38
N ASP A 20 -5.55 20.54 52.78
CA ASP A 20 -6.37 20.37 51.57
C ASP A 20 -5.53 19.93 50.34
N LEU A 21 -4.29 20.42 50.22
CA LEU A 21 -3.39 20.03 49.12
C LEU A 21 -2.70 18.67 49.36
N ALA A 22 -2.74 18.14 50.58
CA ALA A 22 -2.19 16.82 50.88
C ALA A 22 -3.11 15.68 50.39
N GLU A 23 -4.41 15.95 50.26
CA GLU A 23 -5.40 15.01 49.72
C GLU A 23 -5.25 14.86 48.19
N PHE A 24 -4.81 15.93 47.51
CA PHE A 24 -4.40 15.88 46.10
C PHE A 24 -3.15 15.05 45.81
N ARG A 25 -2.42 14.62 46.85
CA ARG A 25 -1.14 13.91 46.69
C ARG A 25 -1.30 12.45 46.26
N ASP A 26 -2.52 11.89 46.38
CA ASP A 26 -2.86 10.58 45.82
C ASP A 26 -3.55 10.65 44.47
N VAL A 27 -3.83 11.86 43.95
CA VAL A 27 -4.40 12.04 42.61
C VAL A 27 -3.29 11.92 41.58
N ARG A 28 -3.63 11.33 40.43
CA ARG A 28 -2.73 11.04 39.32
C ARG A 28 -1.95 12.29 38.86
N SER A 29 -0.75 12.09 38.29
CA SER A 29 0.01 13.22 37.75
C SER A 29 -0.77 13.90 36.61
N PRO A 30 -0.83 15.24 36.54
CA PRO A 30 -1.57 15.96 35.48
C PRO A 30 -1.21 15.51 34.05
N SER A 31 0.03 15.05 33.85
CA SER A 31 0.51 14.49 32.59
C SER A 31 -0.22 13.23 32.13
N GLU A 32 -0.58 12.33 33.04
CA GLU A 32 -1.24 11.07 32.68
C GLU A 32 -2.72 11.29 32.33
N MET A 33 -3.38 12.26 32.99
CA MET A 33 -4.74 12.68 32.63
C MET A 33 -4.79 13.32 31.23
N ILE A 34 -3.85 14.23 30.95
CA ILE A 34 -3.73 14.86 29.63
C ILE A 34 -3.44 13.81 28.57
N ALA A 35 -2.61 12.81 28.88
CA ALA A 35 -2.31 11.71 27.96
C ALA A 35 -3.56 10.88 27.64
N LEU A 36 -4.34 10.48 28.64
CA LEU A 36 -5.57 9.70 28.44
C LEU A 36 -6.59 10.48 27.58
N GLY A 37 -6.89 11.72 27.93
CA GLY A 37 -7.82 12.57 27.16
C GLY A 37 -7.36 12.78 25.71
N ARG A 38 -6.04 12.93 25.49
CA ARG A 38 -5.47 13.00 24.14
C ARG A 38 -5.64 11.69 23.37
N THR A 39 -5.42 10.53 24.00
CA THR A 39 -5.61 9.23 23.32
C THR A 39 -7.07 8.96 22.99
N ILE A 40 -8.01 9.34 23.87
CA ILE A 40 -9.46 9.21 23.63
C ILE A 40 -9.87 10.08 22.43
N SER A 41 -9.52 11.37 22.46
CA SER A 41 -9.87 12.30 21.37
C SER A 41 -9.26 11.89 20.03
N LEU A 42 -8.01 11.41 20.03
CA LEU A 42 -7.37 10.91 18.81
C LEU A 42 -8.05 9.63 18.31
N ALA A 43 -8.32 8.65 19.17
CA ALA A 43 -8.98 7.40 18.80
C ALA A 43 -10.38 7.64 18.26
N SER A 44 -11.17 8.50 18.93
CA SER A 44 -12.51 8.90 18.48
C SER A 44 -12.47 9.57 17.10
N ALA A 45 -11.57 10.53 16.88
CA ALA A 45 -11.42 11.18 15.57
C ALA A 45 -11.01 10.19 14.47
N ARG A 46 -10.14 9.22 14.76
CA ARG A 46 -9.74 8.18 13.77
C ARG A 46 -10.84 7.15 13.53
N HIS A 47 -11.68 6.90 14.52
CA HIS A 47 -12.83 6.02 14.38
C HIS A 47 -13.88 6.66 13.48
N GLU A 48 -14.16 7.95 13.68
CA GLU A 48 -15.02 8.73 12.80
C GLU A 48 -14.47 8.81 11.37
N ASP A 49 -13.15 9.03 11.19
CA ASP A 49 -12.50 8.98 9.88
C ASP A 49 -12.78 7.64 9.16
N LEU A 50 -12.72 6.51 9.88
CA LEU A 50 -13.00 5.18 9.33
C LEU A 50 -14.47 5.02 8.94
N LEU A 51 -15.38 5.38 9.82
CA LEU A 51 -16.82 5.28 9.57
C LEU A 51 -17.24 6.17 8.40
N LYS A 52 -16.72 7.40 8.32
CA LYS A 52 -16.88 8.30 7.18
C LYS A 52 -16.36 7.63 5.92
N PHE A 53 -15.12 7.11 5.94
CA PHE A 53 -14.56 6.44 4.78
C PHE A 53 -15.39 5.22 4.32
N ARG A 54 -15.89 4.40 5.25
CA ARG A 54 -16.72 3.22 4.95
C ARG A 54 -18.03 3.60 4.26
N ARG A 55 -18.68 4.67 4.70
CA ARG A 55 -19.93 5.17 4.10
C ARG A 55 -19.67 5.81 2.73
N THR A 56 -18.63 6.62 2.60
CA THR A 56 -18.40 7.45 1.40
C THR A 56 -17.49 6.83 0.35
N TRP A 57 -16.87 5.68 0.65
CA TRP A 57 -15.83 5.09 -0.19
C TRP A 57 -14.67 6.07 -0.48
N GLY A 58 -14.34 6.89 0.51
CA GLY A 58 -13.32 7.94 0.41
C GLY A 58 -13.75 9.17 -0.40
N GLY A 59 -15.05 9.38 -0.60
CA GLY A 59 -15.61 10.61 -1.14
C GLY A 59 -15.54 11.76 -0.14
N ALA A 60 -15.43 12.99 -0.66
CA ALA A 60 -15.60 14.20 0.14
C ALA A 60 -17.09 14.39 0.43
N ILE A 61 -17.46 14.50 1.71
CA ILE A 61 -18.79 14.86 2.16
C ILE A 61 -18.64 16.04 3.11
N ASP A 62 -19.45 17.09 2.89
CA ASP A 62 -19.60 18.20 3.84
C ASP A 62 -20.21 17.67 5.14
N ASP A 63 -19.61 18.03 6.27
CA ASP A 63 -19.95 17.48 7.60
C ASP A 63 -21.44 17.66 7.97
N ALA A 64 -22.13 18.63 7.34
CA ALA A 64 -23.57 18.86 7.47
C ALA A 64 -24.47 17.70 6.96
N SER A 65 -23.91 16.73 6.24
CA SER A 65 -24.66 15.60 5.65
C SER A 65 -24.23 14.23 6.20
N LEU A 66 -23.49 14.18 7.32
CA LEU A 66 -23.16 12.94 8.04
C LEU A 66 -24.39 12.14 8.51
N SER A 67 -25.54 12.82 8.63
CA SER A 67 -26.86 12.26 8.97
C SER A 67 -27.73 11.90 7.77
N ALA A 68 -27.32 12.24 6.54
CA ALA A 68 -28.05 11.88 5.33
C ALA A 68 -27.73 10.43 4.95
N GLU A 69 -28.76 9.61 4.84
CA GLU A 69 -28.63 8.22 4.39
C GLU A 69 -28.06 8.20 2.97
N THR A 70 -26.84 7.70 2.81
CA THR A 70 -26.20 7.57 1.50
C THR A 70 -26.80 6.36 0.79
N ASP A 71 -27.21 6.51 -0.47
CA ASP A 71 -27.69 5.43 -1.35
C ASP A 71 -26.62 4.33 -1.62
N ILE A 72 -25.38 4.56 -1.16
CA ILE A 72 -24.24 3.66 -1.35
C ILE A 72 -24.11 2.71 -0.16
N LYS A 73 -24.09 1.41 -0.42
CA LYS A 73 -23.79 0.39 0.60
C LYS A 73 -22.39 0.64 1.22
N PRO A 74 -22.28 0.80 2.55
CA PRO A 74 -20.99 0.97 3.21
C PRO A 74 -20.06 -0.23 3.06
N ILE A 75 -18.75 0.01 3.22
CA ILE A 75 -17.74 -1.05 3.24
C ILE A 75 -17.90 -1.87 4.53
N ASP A 76 -18.32 -3.12 4.35
CA ASP A 76 -18.72 -4.02 5.43
C ASP A 76 -17.73 -5.19 5.61
N ARG A 77 -16.44 -4.85 5.71
CA ARG A 77 -15.35 -5.81 5.88
C ARG A 77 -14.13 -5.17 6.52
N ALA A 78 -13.29 -5.95 7.18
CA ALA A 78 -11.95 -5.53 7.57
C ALA A 78 -11.09 -5.15 6.35
N ALA A 79 -10.09 -4.29 6.57
CA ALA A 79 -9.08 -4.01 5.56
C ALA A 79 -8.26 -5.28 5.27
N ILE A 80 -7.96 -5.52 4.00
CA ILE A 80 -7.22 -6.71 3.56
C ILE A 80 -5.80 -6.26 3.24
N TYR A 81 -4.84 -6.85 3.94
CA TYR A 81 -3.42 -6.59 3.76
C TYR A 81 -2.68 -7.83 3.27
N PRO A 82 -1.55 -7.65 2.55
CA PRO A 82 -0.64 -8.76 2.33
C PRO A 82 -0.09 -9.28 3.67
N LYS A 83 -0.04 -10.61 3.83
CA LYS A 83 0.51 -11.25 5.06
C LYS A 83 1.93 -10.80 5.39
N SER A 84 2.74 -10.50 4.38
CA SER A 84 4.11 -10.03 4.53
C SER A 84 4.56 -9.26 3.29
N HIS A 85 5.08 -8.04 3.49
CA HIS A 85 5.71 -7.26 2.41
C HIS A 85 7.00 -7.94 1.89
N ILE A 86 7.72 -8.65 2.75
CA ILE A 86 8.93 -9.39 2.36
C ILE A 86 8.57 -10.49 1.36
N LEU A 87 7.52 -11.27 1.65
CA LEU A 87 7.03 -12.28 0.72
C LEU A 87 6.59 -11.66 -0.61
N HIS A 88 5.93 -10.50 -0.54
CA HIS A 88 5.47 -9.77 -1.73
C HIS A 88 6.62 -9.40 -2.66
N PHE A 89 7.65 -8.72 -2.14
CA PHE A 89 8.84 -8.37 -2.91
C PHE A 89 9.67 -9.59 -3.34
N SER A 90 9.72 -10.64 -2.53
CA SER A 90 10.44 -11.88 -2.90
C SER A 90 9.83 -12.57 -4.12
N VAL A 91 8.49 -12.54 -4.26
CA VAL A 91 7.81 -13.07 -5.44
C VAL A 91 8.14 -12.23 -6.67
N LEU A 92 8.11 -10.89 -6.57
CA LEU A 92 8.47 -10.01 -7.68
C LEU A 92 9.95 -10.20 -8.10
N ALA A 93 10.86 -10.29 -7.14
CA ALA A 93 12.27 -10.56 -7.41
C ALA A 93 12.48 -11.94 -8.07
N SER A 94 11.72 -12.95 -7.64
CA SER A 94 11.76 -14.29 -8.25
C SER A 94 11.24 -14.25 -9.68
N LEU A 95 10.16 -13.52 -9.97
CA LEU A 95 9.66 -13.32 -11.34
C LEU A 95 10.75 -12.72 -12.22
N VAL A 96 11.40 -11.63 -11.77
CA VAL A 96 12.48 -10.99 -12.52
C VAL A 96 13.66 -11.93 -12.75
N LEU A 97 14.01 -12.72 -11.74
CA LEU A 97 15.11 -13.68 -11.84
C LEU A 97 14.80 -14.82 -12.83
N PHE A 98 13.63 -15.45 -12.72
CA PHE A 98 13.26 -16.58 -13.57
C PHE A 98 13.00 -16.16 -15.01
N GLU A 99 12.34 -15.02 -15.21
CA GLU A 99 12.13 -14.43 -16.52
C GLU A 99 13.44 -13.98 -17.13
N GLY A 100 14.28 -13.28 -16.36
CA GLY A 100 15.63 -12.90 -16.78
C GLY A 100 16.46 -14.11 -17.17
N LEU A 101 16.39 -15.23 -16.43
CA LEU A 101 17.13 -16.45 -16.75
C LEU A 101 16.60 -17.14 -18.02
N ALA A 102 15.27 -17.26 -18.14
CA ALA A 102 14.64 -17.81 -19.34
C ALA A 102 15.01 -16.97 -20.57
N ASN A 103 14.84 -15.65 -20.49
CA ASN A 103 15.16 -14.72 -21.57
C ASN A 103 16.66 -14.69 -21.88
N ALA A 104 17.54 -14.84 -20.88
CA ALA A 104 18.99 -14.84 -21.06
C ALA A 104 19.46 -16.01 -21.92
N TYR A 105 18.88 -17.20 -21.67
CA TYR A 105 19.16 -18.39 -22.47
C TYR A 105 18.86 -18.10 -23.96
N PHE A 106 17.68 -17.54 -24.23
CA PHE A 106 17.24 -17.24 -25.60
C PHE A 106 18.00 -16.09 -26.26
N PHE A 107 18.42 -15.06 -25.52
CA PHE A 107 19.16 -13.91 -26.08
C PHE A 107 20.66 -14.14 -26.19
N SER A 108 21.22 -15.17 -25.53
CA SER A 108 22.65 -15.45 -25.55
C SER A 108 23.20 -15.76 -26.95
N THR A 109 22.38 -16.35 -27.83
CA THR A 109 22.75 -16.71 -29.21
C THR A 109 22.98 -15.49 -30.11
N GLY A 110 22.38 -14.34 -29.77
CA GLY A 110 22.42 -13.12 -30.57
C GLY A 110 23.33 -12.02 -30.04
N SER A 111 24.08 -12.26 -28.96
CA SER A 111 24.89 -11.23 -28.30
C SER A 111 26.38 -11.44 -28.52
N ASP A 112 27.12 -10.38 -28.84
CA ASP A 112 28.59 -10.40 -28.99
C ASP A 112 29.31 -10.81 -27.69
N LEU A 113 28.70 -10.54 -26.53
CA LEU A 113 29.19 -10.97 -25.21
C LEU A 113 28.67 -12.37 -24.81
N GLY A 114 28.02 -13.08 -25.72
CA GLY A 114 27.41 -14.38 -25.51
C GLY A 114 26.42 -14.38 -24.34
N LEU A 115 26.58 -15.33 -23.41
CA LEU A 115 25.69 -15.51 -22.27
C LEU A 115 25.64 -14.29 -21.34
N LEU A 116 26.76 -13.58 -21.15
CA LEU A 116 26.81 -12.43 -20.26
C LEU A 116 25.99 -11.26 -20.83
N GLY A 117 26.12 -10.98 -22.13
CA GLY A 117 25.36 -9.92 -22.80
C GLY A 117 23.87 -10.25 -22.90
N GLY A 118 23.53 -11.50 -23.25
CA GLY A 118 22.16 -11.98 -23.24
C GLY A 118 21.49 -11.86 -21.88
N TRP A 119 22.22 -12.17 -20.80
CA TRP A 119 21.72 -12.04 -19.43
C TRP A 119 21.47 -10.60 -18.99
N LEU A 120 22.40 -9.68 -19.26
CA LEU A 120 22.23 -8.26 -18.93
C LEU A 120 21.04 -7.63 -19.68
N GLN A 121 20.85 -8.00 -20.94
CA GLN A 121 19.70 -7.55 -21.73
C GLN A 121 18.40 -8.15 -21.19
N ALA A 122 18.38 -9.46 -20.92
CA ALA A 122 17.22 -10.18 -20.44
C ALA A 122 16.71 -9.71 -19.08
N ILE A 123 17.60 -9.46 -18.12
CA ILE A 123 17.21 -8.99 -16.79
C ILE A 123 16.63 -7.57 -16.85
N THR A 124 17.15 -6.72 -17.75
CA THR A 124 16.63 -5.37 -17.95
C THR A 124 15.21 -5.41 -18.52
N VAL A 125 14.99 -6.21 -19.57
CA VAL A 125 13.66 -6.39 -20.19
C VAL A 125 12.66 -6.96 -19.19
N SER A 126 13.05 -8.01 -18.46
CA SER A 126 12.20 -8.61 -17.43
C SER A 126 11.86 -7.65 -16.30
N PHE A 127 12.86 -6.92 -15.78
CA PHE A 127 12.64 -5.93 -14.74
C PHE A 127 11.64 -4.86 -15.18
N THR A 128 11.79 -4.33 -16.40
CA THR A 128 10.84 -3.38 -16.99
C THR A 128 9.44 -4.00 -17.14
N ASN A 129 9.32 -5.23 -17.64
CA ASN A 129 8.04 -5.92 -17.81
C ASN A 129 7.32 -6.11 -16.47
N VAL A 130 8.00 -6.65 -15.45
CA VAL A 130 7.44 -6.89 -14.12
C VAL A 130 7.04 -5.58 -13.43
N ILE A 131 7.89 -4.54 -13.48
CA ILE A 131 7.59 -3.24 -12.85
C ILE A 131 6.45 -2.52 -13.56
N ALA A 132 6.45 -2.50 -14.90
CA ALA A 132 5.37 -1.89 -15.66
C ALA A 132 4.04 -2.60 -15.38
N ALA A 133 4.02 -3.92 -15.34
CA ALA A 133 2.83 -4.69 -14.99
C ALA A 133 2.37 -4.45 -13.56
N PHE A 134 3.31 -4.45 -12.60
CA PHE A 134 3.02 -4.17 -11.20
C PHE A 134 2.42 -2.76 -11.02
N PHE A 135 3.06 -1.71 -11.54
CA PHE A 135 2.65 -0.33 -11.27
C PHE A 135 1.50 0.13 -12.16
N LEU A 136 1.61 -0.02 -13.49
CA LEU A 136 0.64 0.54 -14.43
C LEU A 136 -0.68 -0.24 -14.39
N VAL A 137 -0.60 -1.56 -14.47
CA VAL A 137 -1.79 -2.42 -14.49
C VAL A 137 -2.26 -2.73 -13.08
N GLY A 138 -1.38 -3.19 -12.19
CA GLY A 138 -1.76 -3.62 -10.85
C GLY A 138 -2.12 -2.47 -9.89
N PHE A 139 -1.10 -1.72 -9.49
CA PHE A 139 -1.17 -0.75 -8.39
C PHE A 139 -1.95 0.51 -8.75
N LEU A 140 -1.72 1.07 -9.94
CA LEU A 140 -2.44 2.27 -10.39
C LEU A 140 -3.77 1.89 -11.04
N GLY A 141 -3.75 0.98 -12.00
CA GLY A 141 -4.93 0.59 -12.77
C GLY A 141 -6.00 -0.17 -11.98
N LEU A 142 -5.79 -1.47 -11.77
CA LEU A 142 -6.76 -2.39 -11.16
C LEU A 142 -7.19 -1.96 -9.76
N ARG A 143 -6.30 -1.34 -8.98
CA ARG A 143 -6.64 -0.80 -7.66
C ARG A 143 -7.61 0.37 -7.75
N HIS A 144 -7.35 1.37 -8.60
CA HIS A 144 -8.25 2.53 -8.72
C HIS A 144 -9.56 2.18 -9.41
N MET A 145 -9.58 1.15 -10.27
CA MET A 145 -10.81 0.57 -10.81
C MET A 145 -11.69 -0.12 -9.74
N SER A 146 -11.13 -0.50 -8.60
CA SER A 146 -11.87 -1.21 -7.54
C SER A 146 -12.81 -0.29 -6.74
N ASN A 147 -12.80 1.02 -7.00
CA ASN A 147 -13.72 1.98 -6.39
C ASN A 147 -14.75 2.50 -7.43
N PRO A 148 -15.87 1.79 -7.66
CA PRO A 148 -16.83 2.14 -8.72
C PRO A 148 -17.57 3.46 -8.46
N HIS A 149 -17.62 3.92 -7.20
CA HIS A 149 -18.30 5.16 -6.81
C HIS A 149 -17.53 6.41 -7.27
N LYS A 150 -16.22 6.30 -7.52
CA LYS A 150 -15.41 7.39 -8.11
C LYS A 150 -15.30 7.23 -9.63
N ARG A 151 -16.42 7.39 -10.33
CA ARG A 151 -16.57 7.11 -11.79
C ARG A 151 -15.47 7.71 -12.66
N VAL A 152 -15.05 8.96 -12.41
CA VAL A 152 -13.97 9.61 -13.19
C VAL A 152 -12.62 8.93 -12.96
N HIS A 153 -12.23 8.71 -11.71
CA HIS A 153 -10.97 8.05 -11.37
C HIS A 153 -10.96 6.58 -11.80
N SER A 154 -12.07 5.85 -11.60
CA SER A 154 -12.23 4.47 -12.04
C SER A 154 -12.20 4.36 -13.57
N GLY A 155 -12.80 5.32 -14.29
CA GLY A 155 -12.78 5.38 -15.75
C GLY A 155 -11.38 5.64 -16.30
N LEU A 156 -10.67 6.63 -15.74
CA LEU A 156 -9.28 6.91 -16.10
C LEU A 156 -8.36 5.72 -15.79
N ALA A 157 -8.58 5.05 -14.66
CA ALA A 157 -7.85 3.84 -14.30
C ALA A 157 -8.12 2.69 -15.29
N ALA A 158 -9.36 2.53 -15.77
CA ALA A 158 -9.70 1.52 -16.77
C ALA A 158 -9.01 1.79 -18.12
N VAL A 159 -8.99 3.05 -18.57
CA VAL A 159 -8.23 3.46 -19.76
C VAL A 159 -6.73 3.20 -19.55
N GLY A 160 -6.20 3.55 -18.38
CA GLY A 160 -4.80 3.28 -18.00
C GLY A 160 -4.45 1.80 -18.00
N VAL A 161 -5.34 0.93 -17.51
CA VAL A 161 -5.19 -0.54 -17.61
C VAL A 161 -5.17 -0.98 -19.07
N GLY A 162 -6.08 -0.48 -19.90
CA GLY A 162 -6.10 -0.80 -21.33
C GLY A 162 -4.77 -0.45 -22.02
N ILE A 163 -4.29 0.77 -21.82
CA ILE A 163 -2.99 1.23 -22.36
C ILE A 163 -1.84 0.39 -21.80
N GLY A 164 -1.84 0.10 -20.50
CA GLY A 164 -0.82 -0.72 -19.84
C GLY A 164 -0.78 -2.15 -20.38
N VAL A 165 -1.93 -2.80 -20.56
CA VAL A 165 -2.02 -4.16 -21.13
C VAL A 165 -1.53 -4.17 -22.57
N VAL A 166 -1.94 -3.20 -23.40
CA VAL A 166 -1.46 -3.10 -24.79
C VAL A 166 0.05 -2.88 -24.83
N THR A 167 0.59 -2.04 -23.94
CA THR A 167 2.04 -1.76 -23.85
C THR A 167 2.81 -3.01 -23.45
N LEU A 168 2.34 -3.76 -22.45
CA LEU A 168 2.96 -5.02 -22.02
C LEU A 168 2.90 -6.08 -23.10
N LEU A 169 1.77 -6.22 -23.79
CA LEU A 169 1.67 -7.14 -24.93
C LEU A 169 2.64 -6.75 -26.04
N ALA A 170 2.72 -5.46 -26.38
CA ALA A 170 3.67 -4.97 -27.38
C ALA A 170 5.13 -5.24 -26.98
N LEU A 171 5.49 -5.06 -25.71
CA LEU A 171 6.84 -5.38 -25.20
C LEU A 171 7.15 -6.88 -25.31
N ASN A 172 6.24 -7.74 -24.88
CA ASN A 172 6.43 -9.19 -24.94
C ASN A 172 6.45 -9.72 -26.38
N LEU A 173 5.59 -9.18 -27.26
CA LEU A 173 5.60 -9.48 -28.69
C LEU A 173 6.90 -9.00 -29.36
N SER A 174 7.37 -7.80 -29.04
CA SER A 174 8.64 -7.29 -29.56
C SER A 174 9.82 -8.18 -29.14
N ALA A 175 9.81 -8.69 -27.90
CA ALA A 175 10.82 -9.62 -27.41
C ALA A 175 10.76 -10.98 -28.14
N ALA A 176 9.56 -11.48 -28.43
CA ALA A 176 9.37 -12.71 -29.22
C ALA A 176 9.86 -12.53 -30.67
N HIS A 177 9.46 -11.46 -31.36
CA HIS A 177 9.95 -11.17 -32.71
C HIS A 177 11.46 -10.92 -32.76
N PHE A 178 12.04 -10.32 -31.71
CA PHE A 178 13.49 -10.19 -31.61
C PHE A 178 14.17 -11.55 -31.60
N ARG A 179 13.64 -12.54 -30.86
CA ARG A 179 14.19 -13.91 -30.84
C ARG A 179 14.07 -14.60 -32.20
N ASP A 180 12.94 -14.47 -32.88
CA ASP A 180 12.74 -15.04 -34.22
C ASP A 180 13.76 -14.45 -35.21
N LEU A 181 13.92 -13.12 -35.23
CA LEU A 181 14.87 -12.45 -36.10
C LEU A 181 16.32 -12.89 -35.82
N LEU A 182 16.69 -13.12 -34.56
CA LEU A 182 18.00 -13.66 -34.21
C LEU A 182 18.21 -15.07 -34.82
N GLU A 183 17.18 -15.91 -34.82
CA GLU A 183 17.25 -17.25 -35.42
C GLU A 183 17.41 -17.20 -36.94
N PHE A 184 16.58 -16.37 -37.60
CA PHE A 184 16.63 -16.21 -39.05
C PHE A 184 17.96 -15.60 -39.51
N ASN A 185 18.49 -14.63 -38.78
CA ASN A 185 19.80 -14.04 -39.08
C ASN A 185 20.91 -15.07 -38.91
N ALA A 186 20.90 -15.87 -37.84
CA ALA A 186 21.86 -16.95 -37.65
C ALA A 186 21.79 -17.99 -38.79
N ALA A 187 20.59 -18.38 -39.20
CA ALA A 187 20.39 -19.30 -40.32
C ALA A 187 20.86 -18.71 -41.66
N THR A 188 20.58 -17.43 -41.91
CA THR A 188 20.98 -16.72 -43.15
C THR A 188 22.50 -16.57 -43.26
N LEU A 189 23.17 -16.24 -42.15
CA LEU A 189 24.63 -16.20 -42.06
C LEU A 189 25.26 -17.58 -42.28
N ALA A 190 24.65 -18.65 -41.74
CA ALA A 190 25.13 -20.01 -41.94
C ALA A 190 25.07 -20.48 -43.41
N VAL A 191 24.12 -19.96 -44.19
CA VAL A 191 23.97 -20.24 -45.63
C VAL A 191 24.81 -19.27 -46.50
N GLY A 192 25.51 -18.30 -45.89
CA GLY A 192 26.39 -17.36 -46.58
C GLY A 192 25.65 -16.30 -47.41
N ALA A 193 24.39 -16.00 -47.05
CA ALA A 193 23.44 -15.31 -47.94
C ALA A 193 23.14 -13.83 -47.62
N GLY A 194 23.86 -13.12 -46.73
CA GLY A 194 23.65 -11.67 -46.61
C GLY A 194 24.32 -10.92 -45.46
N ASP A 195 24.36 -9.59 -45.61
CA ASP A 195 24.75 -8.59 -44.61
C ASP A 195 23.67 -8.45 -43.52
N VAL A 196 24.09 -8.50 -42.25
CA VAL A 196 23.23 -8.29 -41.07
C VAL A 196 22.73 -6.84 -41.05
N THR A 197 21.55 -6.61 -41.58
CA THR A 197 20.95 -5.27 -41.71
C THR A 197 19.61 -5.22 -40.98
N GLY A 198 19.66 -5.27 -39.65
CA GLY A 198 18.51 -4.97 -38.79
C GLY A 198 18.64 -3.58 -38.17
N LEU A 199 17.69 -2.67 -38.44
CA LEU A 199 17.54 -1.47 -37.63
C LEU A 199 17.15 -1.91 -36.20
N VAL A 200 17.61 -1.19 -35.17
CA VAL A 200 17.36 -1.52 -33.75
C VAL A 200 15.85 -1.68 -33.43
N LEU A 201 14.97 -1.06 -34.24
CA LEU A 201 13.52 -1.07 -34.07
C LEU A 201 12.78 -2.12 -34.91
N THR A 202 13.47 -2.91 -35.74
CA THR A 202 12.84 -3.95 -36.58
C THR A 202 11.93 -4.92 -35.78
N PRO A 203 12.29 -5.38 -34.56
CA PRO A 203 11.41 -6.23 -33.76
C PRO A 203 10.11 -5.56 -33.35
N VAL A 204 10.15 -4.26 -33.04
CA VAL A 204 8.97 -3.48 -32.65
C VAL A 204 8.05 -3.28 -33.84
N THR A 205 8.61 -2.96 -35.02
CA THR A 205 7.81 -2.82 -36.23
C THR A 205 7.17 -4.13 -36.65
N ALA A 206 7.90 -5.25 -36.55
CA ALA A 206 7.37 -6.59 -36.85
C ALA A 206 6.20 -6.95 -35.91
N ALA A 207 6.36 -6.71 -34.60
CA ALA A 207 5.31 -6.92 -33.61
C ALA A 207 4.04 -6.07 -33.86
N LEU A 208 4.18 -4.89 -34.48
CA LEU A 208 3.05 -4.03 -34.83
C LEU A 208 2.39 -4.41 -36.16
N SER A 209 3.17 -4.86 -37.15
CA SER A 209 2.66 -5.19 -38.48
C SER A 209 2.10 -6.60 -38.60
N ASP A 210 2.70 -7.57 -37.91
CA ASP A 210 2.28 -8.97 -37.91
C ASP A 210 2.45 -9.60 -36.51
N PRO A 211 1.61 -9.21 -35.53
CA PRO A 211 1.76 -9.57 -34.11
C PRO A 211 1.71 -11.08 -33.84
N PHE A 212 1.11 -11.87 -34.72
CA PHE A 212 1.00 -13.32 -34.56
C PHE A 212 1.91 -14.10 -35.51
N GLY A 213 2.78 -13.40 -36.25
CA GLY A 213 3.76 -13.97 -37.17
C GLY A 213 4.97 -14.62 -36.49
N ILE A 214 4.77 -15.23 -35.31
CA ILE A 214 5.81 -15.90 -34.55
C ILE A 214 6.05 -17.29 -35.18
N GLN A 215 7.30 -17.55 -35.57
CA GLN A 215 7.66 -18.76 -36.34
C GLN A 215 8.45 -19.78 -35.52
N THR A 216 9.10 -19.38 -34.42
CA THR A 216 9.86 -20.30 -33.57
C THR A 216 9.11 -20.65 -32.28
N LEU A 217 9.30 -21.89 -31.80
CA LEU A 217 8.77 -22.32 -30.52
C LEU A 217 9.35 -21.50 -29.35
N GLU A 218 10.62 -21.12 -29.46
CA GLU A 218 11.32 -20.34 -28.43
C GLU A 218 10.73 -18.94 -28.26
N ALA A 219 10.43 -18.26 -29.36
CA ALA A 219 9.75 -16.96 -29.33
C ALA A 219 8.32 -17.06 -28.76
N LEU A 220 7.60 -18.15 -29.07
CA LEU A 220 6.29 -18.39 -28.47
C LEU A 220 6.38 -18.62 -26.95
N LEU A 221 7.38 -19.38 -26.49
CA LEU A 221 7.63 -19.60 -25.06
C LEU A 221 7.98 -18.30 -24.34
N LEU A 222 8.79 -17.44 -24.94
CA LEU A 222 9.11 -16.10 -24.43
C LEU A 222 7.85 -15.25 -24.23
N LEU A 223 6.97 -15.22 -25.23
CA LEU A 223 5.71 -14.48 -25.15
C LEU A 223 4.83 -15.00 -24.02
N VAL A 224 4.61 -16.31 -23.94
CA VAL A 224 3.75 -16.94 -22.93
C VAL A 224 4.30 -16.73 -21.52
N LEU A 225 5.60 -16.89 -21.34
CA LEU A 225 6.24 -16.75 -20.04
C LEU A 225 6.23 -15.30 -19.57
N GLY A 226 6.61 -14.35 -20.43
CA GLY A 226 6.62 -12.93 -20.10
C GLY A 226 5.21 -12.35 -19.86
N THR A 227 4.20 -12.80 -20.61
CA THR A 227 2.80 -12.42 -20.34
C THR A 227 2.28 -13.03 -19.03
N THR A 228 2.62 -14.29 -18.73
CA THR A 228 2.22 -14.95 -17.48
C THR A 228 2.80 -14.21 -16.27
N PHE A 229 4.09 -13.85 -16.31
CA PHE A 229 4.74 -13.13 -15.23
C PHE A 229 4.23 -11.70 -15.09
N ALA A 230 3.90 -11.02 -16.19
CA ALA A 230 3.21 -9.73 -16.17
C ALA A 230 1.84 -9.83 -15.46
N VAL A 231 1.04 -10.88 -15.73
CA VAL A 231 -0.24 -11.09 -15.04
C VAL A 231 -0.05 -11.29 -13.53
N ILE A 232 0.93 -12.09 -13.13
CA ILE A 232 1.23 -12.31 -11.69
C ILE A 232 1.69 -10.99 -11.04
N ALA A 233 2.56 -10.23 -11.71
CA ALA A 233 3.05 -8.94 -11.22
C ALA A 233 1.90 -7.91 -11.09
N ALA A 234 0.99 -7.86 -12.05
CA ALA A 234 -0.20 -7.00 -12.00
C ALA A 234 -1.13 -7.39 -10.84
N PHE A 235 -1.37 -8.70 -10.64
CA PHE A 235 -2.15 -9.19 -9.48
C PHE A 235 -1.49 -8.76 -8.16
N LYS A 236 -0.17 -8.92 -8.06
CA LYS A 236 0.63 -8.49 -6.91
C LYS A 236 0.54 -6.99 -6.69
N GLY A 237 0.57 -6.16 -7.73
CA GLY A 237 0.38 -4.72 -7.63
C GLY A 237 -1.01 -4.34 -7.09
N ARG A 238 -2.06 -5.02 -7.55
CA ARG A 238 -3.44 -4.81 -7.04
C ARG A 238 -3.55 -5.12 -5.55
N THR A 239 -2.89 -6.17 -5.07
CA THR A 239 -2.96 -6.63 -3.67
C THR A 239 -1.80 -6.13 -2.82
N PHE A 240 -1.10 -5.07 -3.24
CA PHE A 240 0.01 -4.51 -2.47
C PHE A 240 -0.45 -3.90 -1.14
N ASP A 241 -1.68 -3.41 -1.09
CA ASP A 241 -2.39 -2.93 0.09
C ASP A 241 -3.89 -3.11 -0.21
N ASP A 242 -4.81 -2.57 0.60
CA ASP A 242 -6.24 -2.81 0.36
C ASP A 242 -6.66 -2.36 -1.05
N ALA A 243 -7.42 -3.22 -1.74
CA ALA A 243 -7.88 -2.98 -3.11
C ALA A 243 -8.64 -1.65 -3.26
N ILE A 244 -9.29 -1.17 -2.19
CA ILE A 244 -9.93 0.15 -2.16
C ILE A 244 -8.87 1.20 -1.81
N PRO A 245 -8.55 2.13 -2.74
CA PRO A 245 -7.53 3.15 -2.49
C PRO A 245 -7.87 3.98 -1.24
N GLY A 246 -6.92 4.08 -0.31
CA GLY A 246 -7.05 4.85 0.94
C GLY A 246 -7.61 4.07 2.13
N TYR A 247 -8.33 2.95 1.92
CA TYR A 247 -8.98 2.22 3.01
C TYR A 247 -7.97 1.65 4.02
N GLY A 248 -6.91 1.00 3.52
CA GLY A 248 -5.83 0.50 4.37
C GLY A 248 -5.10 1.60 5.15
N GLY A 249 -5.00 2.81 4.59
CA GLY A 249 -4.38 3.94 5.28
C GLY A 249 -5.20 4.47 6.44
N VAL A 250 -6.52 4.60 6.28
CA VAL A 250 -7.43 5.03 7.37
C VAL A 250 -7.47 3.98 8.47
N THR A 251 -7.57 2.71 8.09
CA THR A 251 -7.62 1.59 9.04
C THR A 251 -6.34 1.49 9.87
N ARG A 252 -5.14 1.57 9.26
CA ARG A 252 -3.86 1.60 10.00
C ARG A 252 -3.74 2.74 11.01
N ARG A 253 -4.27 3.93 10.68
CA ARG A 253 -4.29 5.07 11.61
C ARG A 253 -5.17 4.80 12.82
N LEU A 254 -6.31 4.14 12.62
CA LEU A 254 -7.18 3.72 13.71
C LEU A 254 -6.53 2.60 14.54
N GLU A 255 -5.93 1.59 13.92
CA GLU A 255 -5.21 0.51 14.62
C GLU A 255 -4.11 1.09 15.53
N THR A 256 -3.35 2.08 15.05
CA THR A 256 -2.32 2.75 15.86
C THR A 256 -2.94 3.54 17.02
N ALA A 257 -4.01 4.29 16.77
CA ALA A 257 -4.70 5.06 17.81
C ALA A 257 -5.36 4.16 18.86
N ALA A 258 -5.92 3.02 18.45
CA ALA A 258 -6.47 2.00 19.32
C ALA A 258 -5.40 1.40 20.23
N GLY A 259 -4.24 1.02 19.68
CA GLY A 259 -3.13 0.51 20.48
C GLY A 259 -2.53 1.54 21.45
N ASP A 260 -2.58 2.84 21.13
CA ASP A 260 -2.19 3.89 22.07
C ASP A 260 -3.24 4.13 23.17
N LEU A 261 -4.53 4.01 22.83
CA LEU A 261 -5.64 4.04 23.78
C LEU A 261 -5.59 2.84 24.74
N GLU A 262 -5.29 1.63 24.24
CA GLU A 262 -5.12 0.42 25.03
C GLU A 262 -4.04 0.61 26.11
N LYS A 263 -2.86 1.12 25.73
CA LYS A 263 -1.77 1.43 26.68
C LYS A 263 -2.21 2.46 27.73
N ALA A 264 -2.97 3.48 27.32
CA ALA A 264 -3.48 4.50 28.23
C ALA A 264 -4.52 3.94 29.21
N LEU A 265 -5.37 3.02 28.75
CA LEU A 265 -6.32 2.27 29.58
C LEU A 265 -5.59 1.37 30.58
N GLU A 266 -4.59 0.60 30.14
CA GLU A 266 -3.80 -0.26 31.02
C GLU A 266 -3.11 0.54 32.13
N ALA A 267 -2.54 1.70 31.79
CA ALA A 267 -2.04 2.63 32.78
C ALA A 267 -3.18 3.07 33.71
N GLY A 268 -4.29 3.56 33.14
CA GLY A 268 -5.55 3.93 33.82
C GLY A 268 -5.96 2.98 34.94
N TRP A 269 -6.13 1.71 34.59
CA TRP A 269 -6.61 0.67 35.49
C TRP A 269 -5.62 0.30 36.60
N LYS A 270 -4.30 0.48 36.40
CA LYS A 270 -3.30 0.24 37.46
C LYS A 270 -3.49 1.21 38.64
N ASP A 271 -3.90 2.43 38.35
CA ASP A 271 -4.12 3.47 39.35
C ASP A 271 -5.60 3.60 39.76
N ALA A 272 -6.48 2.67 39.33
CA ALA A 272 -7.95 2.70 39.52
C ALA A 272 -8.41 3.14 40.93
N LYS A 273 -7.70 2.69 41.98
CA LYS A 273 -8.05 2.96 43.38
C LYS A 273 -7.85 4.42 43.80
N LYS A 274 -7.12 5.20 43.02
CA LYS A 274 -6.73 6.59 43.28
C LYS A 274 -7.55 7.59 42.48
N LEU A 275 -8.42 7.11 41.60
CA LEU A 275 -9.23 7.96 40.73
C LEU A 275 -10.49 8.42 41.43
N SER A 276 -10.86 9.67 41.15
CA SER A 276 -12.19 10.19 41.46
C SER A 276 -13.26 9.46 40.65
N GLN A 277 -14.52 9.56 41.08
CA GLN A 277 -15.63 8.90 40.41
C GLN A 277 -15.79 9.34 38.94
N HIS A 278 -15.61 10.63 38.66
CA HIS A 278 -15.65 11.15 37.29
C HIS A 278 -14.54 10.57 36.40
N GLU A 279 -13.35 10.36 36.92
CA GLU A 279 -12.25 9.77 36.14
C GLU A 279 -12.43 8.26 35.92
N LEU A 280 -13.05 7.56 36.87
CA LEU A 280 -13.48 6.17 36.68
C LEU A 280 -14.51 6.06 35.56
N GLU A 281 -15.49 6.98 35.51
CA GLU A 281 -16.45 7.08 34.42
C GLU A 281 -15.76 7.28 33.08
N GLN A 282 -14.80 8.22 32.98
CA GLN A 282 -14.01 8.43 31.76
C GLN A 282 -13.22 7.18 31.32
N LEU A 283 -12.68 6.41 32.26
CA LEU A 283 -11.98 5.16 31.94
C LEU A 283 -12.92 4.07 31.41
N VAL A 284 -14.14 4.00 31.95
CA VAL A 284 -15.17 3.08 31.46
C VAL A 284 -15.60 3.48 30.05
N GLU A 285 -15.91 4.75 29.81
CA GLU A 285 -16.25 5.26 28.46
C GLU A 285 -15.13 5.02 27.45
N ALA A 286 -13.87 5.26 27.85
CA ALA A 286 -12.71 5.02 27.00
C ALA A 286 -12.55 3.53 26.65
N LYS A 287 -12.87 2.63 27.59
CA LYS A 287 -12.88 1.18 27.34
C LYS A 287 -14.00 0.79 26.38
N GLU A 288 -15.19 1.34 26.55
CA GLU A 288 -16.32 1.09 25.65
C GLU A 288 -16.01 1.53 24.22
N LEU A 289 -15.41 2.73 24.07
CA LEU A 289 -14.91 3.22 22.78
C LEU A 289 -13.86 2.27 22.17
N HIS A 290 -12.90 1.82 22.96
CA HIS A 290 -11.89 0.87 22.50
C HIS A 290 -12.52 -0.45 22.01
N ASP A 291 -13.46 -1.01 22.78
CA ASP A 291 -14.17 -2.24 22.42
C ASP A 291 -15.01 -2.06 21.14
N GLU A 292 -15.62 -0.89 20.94
CA GLU A 292 -16.30 -0.53 19.69
C GLU A 292 -15.33 -0.46 18.50
N ILE A 293 -14.20 0.22 18.65
CA ILE A 293 -13.15 0.30 17.63
C ILE A 293 -12.65 -1.10 17.25
N CYS A 294 -12.42 -1.98 18.23
CA CYS A 294 -11.98 -3.36 17.97
C CYS A 294 -13.03 -4.15 17.16
N ARG A 295 -14.32 -4.02 17.49
CA ARG A 295 -15.40 -4.64 16.72
C ARG A 295 -15.43 -4.12 15.28
N ASP A 296 -15.31 -2.82 15.10
CA ASP A 296 -15.33 -2.22 13.76
C ASP A 296 -14.10 -2.58 12.93
N LEU A 297 -12.92 -2.65 13.53
CA LEU A 297 -11.68 -3.08 12.88
C LEU A 297 -11.74 -4.55 12.44
N ALA A 298 -12.31 -5.43 13.27
CA ALA A 298 -12.55 -6.82 12.92
C ALA A 298 -13.54 -6.97 11.74
N GLY A 299 -14.36 -5.95 11.50
CA GLY A 299 -15.52 -6.01 10.61
C GLY A 299 -16.66 -6.78 11.28
N PRO A 300 -17.87 -6.75 10.69
CA PRO A 300 -18.96 -7.55 11.22
C PRO A 300 -18.53 -9.01 11.24
N SER A 301 -18.63 -9.64 12.41
CA SER A 301 -18.60 -11.09 12.50
C SER A 301 -19.72 -11.60 11.59
N ASN A 302 -19.36 -12.11 10.42
CA ASN A 302 -20.23 -13.00 9.68
C ASN A 302 -20.49 -14.19 10.61
N HIS A 303 -21.55 -14.12 11.40
CA HIS A 303 -22.29 -15.32 11.80
C HIS A 303 -22.85 -15.90 10.50
N ARG A 304 -22.02 -16.70 9.82
CA ARG A 304 -22.44 -17.68 8.83
C ARG A 304 -22.29 -19.06 9.45
#